data_AF-A0A7S0JEI7-F1
#
_entry.id   AF-A0A7S0JEI7-F1
#
_cell.length_a   1.000
_cell.length_b   1.000
_cell.length_c   1.000
_cell.angle_alpha   90.00
_cell.angle_beta   90.00
_cell.angle_gamma   90.00
#
_symmetry.space_group_name_H-M   'P 1'
#
loop_
_entity.id
_entity.type
_entity.pdbx_description
1 polymer ?
#
loop_
_entity_poly.entity_id
_entity_poly.type
_entity_poly.pdbx_seq_one_letter_code
_entity_poly.pdbx_strand_id
1 'polypeptide(L)'
;MRGGETPFTAYTALEKPPTVRSGTIAALAAVSLIAGLANGFNATLLEGAIPRLWQAGVISSTWQAGTLAAALSLGGLSGSIACTQLSFYLSRRAIVCFGEATIMTGAALFAAAPSFAQVLVGRVLCGVGVGICGLSKPLIVSELAPAHLRGVLVSLFAVGQSVGLNVFYVVDFALPPATVEWAWRVLVALGASPALVVVLLALLTPASAYWDVAPVSLTRSAGGPHTAERGPAEQ
;
A
#
# COMPACT_ATOMS: atom_id res chain seq x y z
N MET A 1 -38.12 -30.02 -29.00
CA MET A 1 -37.32 -28.82 -28.69
C MET A 1 -36.68 -29.04 -27.32
N ARG A 2 -35.43 -29.52 -27.29
CA ARG A 2 -34.70 -29.77 -26.03
C ARG A 2 -34.09 -28.44 -25.59
N GLY A 3 -34.58 -27.88 -24.49
CA GLY A 3 -33.97 -26.74 -23.84
C GLY A 3 -32.63 -27.15 -23.26
N GLY A 4 -31.54 -26.90 -24.00
CA GLY A 4 -30.19 -27.01 -23.48
C GLY A 4 -29.93 -25.81 -22.59
N GLU A 5 -29.66 -26.08 -21.31
CA GLU A 5 -29.11 -25.08 -20.40
C GLU A 5 -27.85 -24.48 -21.05
N THR A 6 -27.84 -23.16 -21.24
CA THR A 6 -26.67 -22.49 -21.79
C THR A 6 -25.49 -22.69 -20.84
N PRO A 7 -24.24 -22.82 -21.34
CA PRO A 7 -23.05 -22.97 -20.49
C PRO A 7 -22.95 -21.86 -19.43
N PHE A 8 -23.52 -20.69 -19.70
CA PHE A 8 -23.62 -19.55 -18.80
C PHE A 8 -24.40 -19.83 -17.51
N THR A 9 -25.41 -20.70 -17.56
CA THR A 9 -26.26 -21.05 -16.41
C THR A 9 -25.56 -21.99 -15.43
N ALA A 10 -24.58 -22.78 -15.90
CA ALA A 10 -23.77 -23.64 -15.05
C ALA A 10 -22.71 -22.86 -14.23
N TYR A 11 -22.24 -21.71 -14.73
CA TYR A 11 -21.28 -20.86 -14.02
C TYR A 11 -21.91 -20.09 -12.86
N THR A 12 -23.18 -19.69 -12.96
CA THR A 12 -23.88 -18.97 -11.88
C THR A 12 -24.34 -19.88 -10.75
N ALA A 13 -24.46 -21.19 -10.99
CA ALA A 13 -24.92 -22.17 -9.99
C ALA A 13 -23.83 -22.61 -8.98
N LEU A 14 -22.54 -22.34 -9.25
CA LEU A 14 -21.41 -22.84 -8.45
C LEU A 14 -20.81 -21.86 -7.45
N GLU A 15 -21.26 -20.61 -7.35
CA GLU A 15 -20.61 -19.63 -6.49
C GLU A 15 -21.55 -19.09 -5.40
N LYS A 16 -21.92 -19.96 -4.45
CA LYS A 16 -22.31 -19.46 -3.13
C LYS A 16 -21.00 -18.99 -2.47
N PRO A 17 -20.76 -17.68 -2.28
CA PRO A 17 -19.48 -17.23 -1.74
C PRO A 17 -19.26 -17.93 -0.41
N PRO A 18 -18.05 -18.44 -0.13
CA PRO A 18 -17.76 -19.10 1.14
C PRO A 18 -18.19 -18.16 2.26
N THR A 19 -18.98 -18.67 3.20
CA THR A 19 -19.47 -17.88 4.34
C THR A 19 -18.26 -17.48 5.19
N VAL A 20 -17.72 -16.30 4.94
CA VAL A 20 -16.62 -15.73 5.71
C VAL A 20 -17.14 -15.43 7.12
N ARG A 21 -16.45 -15.91 8.15
CA ARG A 21 -16.81 -15.64 9.54
C ARG A 21 -16.83 -14.13 9.80
N SER A 22 -17.85 -13.65 10.52
CA SER A 22 -18.03 -12.22 10.86
C SER A 22 -16.77 -11.62 11.52
N GLY A 23 -16.06 -12.38 12.36
CA GLY A 23 -14.81 -11.95 12.98
C GLY A 23 -13.66 -11.66 11.99
N THR A 24 -13.57 -12.39 10.88
CA THR A 24 -12.55 -12.14 9.84
C THR A 24 -12.83 -10.85 9.09
N ILE A 25 -14.11 -10.55 8.83
CA ILE A 25 -14.53 -9.30 8.17
C ILE A 25 -14.21 -8.09 9.07
N ALA A 26 -14.50 -8.19 10.37
CA ALA A 26 -14.15 -7.15 11.34
C ALA A 26 -12.63 -6.93 11.43
N ALA A 27 -11.83 -8.01 11.42
CA ALA A 27 -10.37 -7.92 11.42
C ALA A 27 -9.84 -7.24 10.15
N LEU A 28 -10.35 -7.60 8.97
CA LEU A 28 -9.96 -6.96 7.70
C LEU A 28 -10.35 -5.47 7.67
N ALA A 29 -11.52 -5.13 8.21
CA ALA A 29 -11.95 -3.74 8.35
C ALA A 29 -11.00 -2.93 9.25
N ALA A 30 -10.62 -3.50 10.40
CA ALA A 30 -9.66 -2.88 11.31
C ALA A 30 -8.28 -2.70 10.67
N VAL A 31 -7.76 -3.73 9.99
CA VAL A 31 -6.49 -3.67 9.26
C VAL A 31 -6.53 -2.58 8.18
N SER A 32 -7.62 -2.50 7.41
CA SER A 32 -7.80 -1.48 6.37
C SER A 32 -7.78 -0.06 6.95
N LEU A 33 -8.50 0.16 8.06
CA LEU A 33 -8.54 1.45 8.75
C LEU A 33 -7.16 1.84 9.32
N ILE A 34 -6.47 0.91 10.01
CA ILE A 34 -5.15 1.18 10.60
C ILE A 34 -4.12 1.45 9.51
N ALA A 35 -4.13 0.66 8.42
CA ALA A 35 -3.23 0.84 7.30
C ALA A 35 -3.45 2.19 6.59
N GLY A 36 -4.71 2.61 6.46
CA GLY A 36 -5.10 3.93 5.94
C GLY A 36 -4.62 5.05 6.85
N LEU A 37 -4.89 4.94 8.15
CA LEU A 37 -4.47 5.91 9.16
C LEU A 37 -2.97 6.14 9.13
N ALA A 38 -2.18 5.05 9.14
CA ALA A 38 -0.74 5.12 9.05
C ALA A 38 -0.25 5.84 7.78
N ASN A 39 -0.90 5.59 6.63
CA ASN A 39 -0.56 6.21 5.37
C ASN A 39 -0.89 7.72 5.36
N GLY A 40 -2.08 8.10 5.86
CA GLY A 40 -2.51 9.50 5.95
C GLY A 40 -1.64 10.33 6.89
N PHE A 41 -1.24 9.76 8.03
CA PHE A 41 -0.34 10.41 8.97
C PHE A 41 1.04 10.69 8.33
N ASN A 42 1.61 9.72 7.60
CA ASN A 42 2.91 9.89 6.96
C ASN A 42 2.89 10.89 5.80
N ALA A 43 1.79 10.97 5.06
CA ALA A 43 1.64 11.91 3.95
C ALA A 43 1.64 13.38 4.41
N THR A 44 1.10 13.66 5.61
CA THR A 44 0.90 15.01 6.17
C THR A 44 2.04 15.52 7.04
N LEU A 45 2.99 14.65 7.38
CA LEU A 45 4.05 14.93 8.34
C LEU A 45 4.83 16.23 8.08
N LEU A 46 5.04 16.56 6.80
CA LEU A 46 5.79 17.75 6.40
C LEU A 46 5.13 19.05 6.84
N GLU A 47 3.80 19.09 6.94
CA GLU A 47 3.05 20.32 7.22
C GLU A 47 3.41 20.88 8.59
N GLY A 48 3.49 20.04 9.61
CA GLY A 48 3.97 20.39 10.94
C GLY A 48 5.50 20.54 11.00
N ALA A 49 6.24 19.83 10.14
CA ALA A 49 7.70 19.94 10.13
C ALA A 49 8.21 21.27 9.56
N ILE A 50 7.53 21.86 8.56
CA ILE A 50 8.00 23.09 7.89
C ILE A 50 8.29 24.22 8.89
N PRO A 51 7.35 24.67 9.74
CA PRO A 51 7.61 25.77 10.68
C PRO A 51 8.81 25.51 11.60
N ARG A 52 9.01 24.26 12.00
CA ARG A 52 10.11 23.84 12.88
C ARG A 52 11.45 23.77 12.15
N LEU A 53 11.45 23.37 10.87
CA LEU A 53 12.65 23.41 10.02
C LEU A 53 13.12 24.84 9.74
N TRP A 54 12.19 25.80 9.64
CA TRP A 54 12.53 27.23 9.55
C TRP A 54 13.25 27.71 10.82
N GLN A 55 12.71 27.35 11.99
CA GLN A 55 13.29 27.73 13.29
C GLN A 55 14.66 27.05 13.53
N ALA A 56 14.82 25.81 13.09
CA ALA A 56 16.09 25.10 13.15
C ALA A 56 17.13 25.59 12.12
N GLY A 57 16.79 26.55 11.25
CA GLY A 57 17.68 27.05 10.20
C GLY A 57 18.00 26.05 9.10
N VAL A 58 17.29 24.92 9.04
CA VAL A 58 17.46 23.88 8.01
C VAL A 58 16.91 24.35 6.67
N ILE A 59 15.83 25.13 6.69
CA ILE A 59 15.26 25.82 5.53
C ILE A 59 15.25 27.33 5.78
N SER A 60 15.56 28.08 4.73
CA SER A 60 15.67 29.54 4.76
C SER A 60 14.77 30.24 3.76
N SER A 61 14.13 29.48 2.85
CA SER A 61 13.36 30.04 1.73
C SER A 61 12.07 29.27 1.47
N THR A 62 11.03 29.97 1.01
CA THR A 62 9.73 29.37 0.67
C THR A 62 9.83 28.35 -0.47
N TRP A 63 10.73 28.56 -1.44
CA TRP A 63 10.95 27.60 -2.53
C TRP A 63 11.43 26.25 -1.99
N GLN A 64 12.26 26.23 -0.93
CA GLN A 64 12.74 24.99 -0.31
C GLN A 64 11.58 24.20 0.30
N ALA A 65 10.67 24.87 1.01
CA ALA A 65 9.47 24.24 1.55
C ALA A 65 8.60 23.64 0.43
N GLY A 66 8.41 24.38 -0.66
CA GLY A 66 7.69 23.89 -1.86
C GLY A 66 8.37 22.67 -2.49
N THR A 67 9.70 22.67 -2.59
CA THR A 67 10.46 21.52 -3.10
C THR A 67 10.30 20.29 -2.22
N LEU A 68 10.29 20.43 -0.88
CA LEU A 68 10.06 19.30 0.03
C LEU A 68 8.65 18.70 -0.11
N ALA A 69 7.66 19.54 -0.39
CA ALA A 69 6.30 19.09 -0.68
C ALA A 69 6.24 18.34 -2.02
N ALA A 70 6.79 18.93 -3.08
CA ALA A 70 6.86 18.33 -4.41
C ALA A 70 7.66 17.02 -4.44
N ALA A 71 8.74 16.92 -3.66
CA ALA A 71 9.59 15.75 -3.58
C ALA A 71 8.84 14.49 -3.10
N LEU A 72 7.89 14.64 -2.17
CA LEU A 72 7.04 13.53 -1.74
C LEU A 72 6.13 13.06 -2.88
N SER A 73 5.50 13.99 -3.59
CA SER A 73 4.61 13.65 -4.72
C SER A 73 5.36 13.01 -5.88
N LEU A 74 6.55 13.53 -6.21
CA LEU A 74 7.44 12.93 -7.22
C LEU A 74 7.89 11.54 -6.78
N GLY A 75 8.32 11.37 -5.52
CA GLY A 75 8.64 10.07 -4.96
C GLY A 75 7.44 9.11 -5.02
N GLY A 76 6.25 9.59 -4.68
CA GLY A 76 5.01 8.81 -4.71
C GLY A 76 4.61 8.36 -6.11
N LEU A 77 4.81 9.20 -7.12
CA LEU A 77 4.65 8.83 -8.52
C LEU A 77 5.63 7.72 -8.91
N SER A 78 6.92 7.88 -8.61
CA SER A 78 7.94 6.87 -8.89
C SER A 78 7.66 5.55 -8.15
N GLY A 79 7.26 5.63 -6.88
CA GLY A 79 6.89 4.48 -6.05
C GLY A 79 5.66 3.75 -6.58
N SER A 80 4.67 4.48 -7.10
CA SER A 80 3.48 3.89 -7.70
C SER A 80 3.82 3.09 -8.97
N ILE A 81 4.70 3.64 -9.83
CA ILE A 81 5.19 2.94 -11.02
C ILE A 81 6.01 1.71 -10.62
N ALA A 82 6.89 1.85 -9.62
CA ALA A 82 7.69 0.75 -9.09
C ALA A 82 6.80 -0.36 -8.50
N CYS A 83 5.72 -0.02 -7.79
CA CYS A 83 4.77 -0.98 -7.24
C CYS A 83 4.16 -1.89 -8.31
N THR A 84 3.79 -1.32 -9.46
CA THR A 84 3.26 -2.08 -10.60
C THR A 84 4.26 -3.12 -11.10
N GLN A 85 5.54 -2.76 -11.18
CA GLN A 85 6.60 -3.69 -11.62
C GLN A 85 6.92 -4.74 -10.54
N LEU A 86 7.06 -4.31 -9.28
CA LEU A 86 7.30 -5.20 -8.14
C LEU A 86 6.17 -6.22 -7.97
N SER A 87 4.95 -5.89 -8.38
CA SER A 87 3.78 -6.77 -8.33
C SER A 87 3.90 -8.03 -9.17
N PHE A 88 4.85 -8.10 -10.12
CA PHE A 88 5.14 -9.30 -10.92
C PHE A 88 6.19 -10.23 -10.28
N TYR A 89 7.05 -9.70 -9.39
CA TYR A 89 8.20 -10.43 -8.86
C TYR A 89 8.10 -10.72 -7.36
N LEU A 90 7.38 -9.88 -6.62
CA LEU A 90 7.24 -9.98 -5.17
C LEU A 90 5.83 -10.35 -4.77
N SER A 91 5.75 -11.05 -3.65
CA SER A 91 4.50 -11.27 -2.95
C SER A 91 3.85 -9.96 -2.53
N ARG A 92 2.51 -9.91 -2.51
CA ARG A 92 1.79 -8.70 -2.07
C ARG A 92 2.24 -8.24 -0.67
N ARG A 93 2.40 -9.21 0.24
CA ARG A 93 2.91 -8.96 1.59
C ARG A 93 4.34 -8.41 1.58
N ALA A 94 5.24 -8.97 0.78
CA ALA A 94 6.60 -8.42 0.67
C ALA A 94 6.63 -7.01 0.11
N ILE A 95 5.74 -6.67 -0.83
CA ILE A 95 5.62 -5.31 -1.39
C ILE A 95 5.21 -4.32 -0.29
N VAL A 96 4.24 -4.66 0.56
CA VAL A 96 3.85 -3.82 1.69
C VAL A 96 5.01 -3.65 2.67
N CYS A 97 5.68 -4.75 3.06
CA CYS A 97 6.83 -4.68 3.96
C CYS A 97 7.98 -3.84 3.36
N PHE A 98 8.24 -3.97 2.07
CA PHE A 98 9.26 -3.18 1.36
C PHE A 98 8.90 -1.68 1.32
N GLY A 99 7.63 -1.37 1.04
CA GLY A 99 7.12 0.01 1.09
C GLY A 99 7.30 0.63 2.48
N GLU A 100 6.85 -0.06 3.53
CA GLU A 100 6.98 0.41 4.92
C GLU A 100 8.44 0.57 5.34
N ALA A 101 9.32 -0.39 4.99
CA ALA A 101 10.75 -0.27 5.26
C ALA A 101 11.38 0.95 4.57
N THR A 102 10.92 1.27 3.36
CA THR A 102 11.36 2.46 2.61
C THR A 102 10.89 3.75 3.30
N ILE A 103 9.65 3.79 3.79
CA ILE A 103 9.12 4.91 4.59
C ILE A 103 9.97 5.09 5.86
N MET A 104 10.21 4.01 6.60
CA MET A 104 11.00 4.06 7.85
C MET A 104 12.42 4.56 7.60
N THR A 105 13.06 4.12 6.52
CA THR A 105 14.41 4.56 6.14
C THR A 105 14.42 6.05 5.78
N GLY A 106 13.44 6.51 4.98
CA GLY A 106 13.29 7.92 4.65
C GLY A 106 13.01 8.79 5.88
N ALA A 107 12.17 8.31 6.80
CA ALA A 107 11.85 8.99 8.05
C ALA A 107 13.08 9.08 8.97
N ALA A 108 13.88 8.01 9.07
CA ALA A 108 15.13 8.04 9.83
C ALA A 108 16.14 9.03 9.24
N LEU A 109 16.30 9.06 7.92
CA LEU A 109 17.14 10.03 7.21
C LEU A 109 16.68 11.47 7.45
N PHE A 110 15.36 11.69 7.41
CA PHE A 110 14.77 12.98 7.71
C PHE A 110 15.03 13.37 9.17
N ALA A 111 14.69 12.53 10.16
CA ALA A 111 14.87 12.83 11.58
C ALA A 111 16.34 13.13 11.97
N ALA A 112 17.30 12.51 11.27
CA ALA A 112 18.72 12.72 11.49
C ALA A 112 19.31 13.90 10.69
N ALA A 113 18.52 14.61 9.88
CA ALA A 113 19.03 15.58 8.92
C ALA A 113 19.60 16.84 9.60
N PRO A 114 20.88 17.20 9.33
CA PRO A 114 21.47 18.48 9.71
C PRO A 114 21.34 19.54 8.60
N SER A 115 20.85 19.16 7.40
CA SER A 115 20.82 20.02 6.23
C SER A 115 19.60 19.78 5.34
N PHE A 116 19.24 20.79 4.55
CA PHE A 116 18.14 20.72 3.58
C PHE A 116 18.27 19.54 2.60
N ALA A 117 19.47 19.26 2.11
CA ALA A 117 19.70 18.18 1.14
C ALA A 117 19.34 16.81 1.73
N GLN A 118 19.69 16.56 3.00
CA GLN A 118 19.35 15.30 3.66
C GLN A 118 17.84 15.19 3.92
N VAL A 119 17.18 16.28 4.30
CA VAL A 119 15.71 16.32 4.41
C VAL A 119 15.06 16.00 3.06
N LEU A 120 15.57 16.58 1.97
CA LEU A 120 15.07 16.35 0.62
C LEU A 120 15.18 14.88 0.21
N VAL A 121 16.33 14.24 0.43
CA VAL A 121 16.52 12.81 0.16
C VAL A 121 15.57 11.95 0.99
N GLY A 122 15.43 12.25 2.28
CA GLY A 122 14.46 11.58 3.15
C GLY A 122 13.02 11.70 2.63
N ARG A 123 12.63 12.88 2.13
CA ARG A 123 11.29 13.12 1.55
C ARG A 123 11.04 12.34 0.27
N VAL A 124 12.02 12.24 -0.62
CA VAL A 124 11.90 11.42 -1.84
C VAL A 124 11.69 9.94 -1.45
N LEU A 125 12.49 9.42 -0.52
CA LEU A 125 12.36 8.04 -0.05
C LEU A 125 11.02 7.77 0.64
N CYS A 126 10.59 8.65 1.54
CA CYS A 126 9.26 8.57 2.13
C CYS A 126 8.17 8.58 1.05
N GLY A 127 8.32 9.42 0.02
CA GLY A 127 7.40 9.49 -1.11
C GLY A 127 7.29 8.15 -1.84
N VAL A 128 8.43 7.55 -2.19
CA VAL A 128 8.49 6.23 -2.84
C VAL A 128 7.75 5.19 -2.01
N GLY A 129 8.02 5.12 -0.71
CA GLY A 129 7.36 4.20 0.20
C GLY A 129 5.85 4.44 0.30
N VAL A 130 5.42 5.69 0.46
CA VAL A 130 3.99 6.08 0.51
C VAL A 130 3.27 5.71 -0.80
N GLY A 131 3.91 5.89 -1.95
CA GLY A 131 3.36 5.48 -3.25
C GLY A 131 3.15 3.97 -3.36
N ILE A 132 4.16 3.18 -2.98
CA ILE A 132 4.07 1.71 -2.97
C ILE A 132 2.96 1.24 -2.02
N CYS A 133 2.96 1.75 -0.79
CA CYS A 133 1.98 1.43 0.24
C CYS A 133 0.56 1.85 -0.15
N GLY A 134 0.40 3.01 -0.79
CA GLY A 134 -0.90 3.54 -1.22
C GLY A 134 -1.63 2.64 -2.21
N LEU A 135 -0.90 1.87 -3.03
CA LEU A 135 -1.47 0.90 -3.96
C LEU A 135 -1.57 -0.50 -3.34
N SER A 136 -0.51 -0.96 -2.68
CA SER A 136 -0.42 -2.34 -2.19
C SER A 136 -1.34 -2.66 -1.01
N LYS A 137 -1.55 -1.72 -0.09
CA LYS A 137 -2.41 -1.90 1.10
C LYS A 137 -3.89 -2.17 0.73
N PRO A 138 -4.59 -1.29 -0.01
CA PRO A 138 -5.97 -1.56 -0.40
C PRO A 138 -6.08 -2.78 -1.32
N LEU A 139 -5.04 -3.08 -2.10
CA LEU A 139 -5.01 -4.26 -2.96
C LEU A 139 -5.05 -5.56 -2.16
N ILE A 140 -4.21 -5.73 -1.13
CA ILE A 140 -4.27 -6.90 -0.25
C ILE A 140 -5.63 -7.03 0.42
N VAL A 141 -6.18 -5.92 0.93
CA VAL A 141 -7.51 -5.91 1.55
C VAL A 141 -8.57 -6.37 0.55
N SER A 142 -8.48 -5.95 -0.71
CA SER A 142 -9.41 -6.34 -1.77
C SER A 142 -9.32 -7.81 -2.18
N GLU A 143 -8.12 -8.39 -2.11
CA GLU A 143 -7.86 -9.81 -2.41
C GLU A 143 -8.40 -10.71 -1.30
N LEU A 144 -8.32 -10.26 -0.03
CA LEU A 144 -8.82 -10.99 1.13
C LEU A 144 -10.32 -10.76 1.38
N ALA A 145 -10.89 -9.69 0.82
CA ALA A 145 -12.28 -9.32 1.00
C ALA A 145 -13.24 -10.28 0.27
N PRO A 146 -14.37 -10.64 0.89
CA PRO A 146 -15.44 -11.30 0.16
C PRO A 146 -16.00 -10.37 -0.93
N ALA A 147 -16.40 -10.94 -2.06
CA ALA A 147 -16.77 -10.19 -3.27
C ALA A 147 -17.80 -9.07 -3.02
N HIS A 148 -18.79 -9.30 -2.14
CA HIS A 148 -19.85 -8.36 -1.83
C HIS A 148 -19.45 -7.21 -0.88
N LEU A 149 -18.32 -7.31 -0.15
CA LEU A 149 -17.82 -6.26 0.75
C LEU A 149 -16.50 -5.63 0.30
N ARG A 150 -15.95 -6.07 -0.84
CA ARG A 150 -14.66 -5.57 -1.35
C ARG A 150 -14.61 -4.05 -1.43
N GLY A 151 -15.65 -3.43 -1.99
CA GLY A 151 -15.75 -1.97 -2.08
C GLY A 151 -15.70 -1.30 -0.71
N VAL A 152 -16.50 -1.78 0.24
CA VAL A 152 -16.58 -1.21 1.60
C VAL A 152 -15.21 -1.30 2.30
N LEU A 153 -14.56 -2.47 2.25
CA LEU A 153 -13.27 -2.68 2.91
C LEU A 153 -12.15 -1.83 2.29
N VAL A 154 -12.16 -1.61 0.98
CA VAL A 154 -11.23 -0.69 0.31
C VAL A 154 -11.55 0.77 0.64
N SER A 155 -12.82 1.16 0.70
CA SER A 155 -13.21 2.52 1.11
C SER A 155 -12.81 2.83 2.56
N LEU A 156 -12.80 1.84 3.45
CA LEU A 156 -12.29 2.01 4.82
C LEU A 156 -10.82 2.43 4.85
N PHE A 157 -10.00 2.05 3.87
CA PHE A 157 -8.61 2.52 3.76
C PHE A 157 -8.57 4.03 3.50
N ALA A 158 -9.43 4.53 2.60
CA ALA A 158 -9.54 5.96 2.33
C ALA A 158 -10.06 6.74 3.54
N VAL A 159 -11.08 6.22 4.25
CA VAL A 159 -11.55 6.78 5.52
C VAL A 159 -10.41 6.81 6.55
N GLY A 160 -9.65 5.72 6.65
CA GLY A 160 -8.47 5.64 7.49
C GLY A 160 -7.46 6.75 7.18
N GLN A 161 -7.17 7.00 5.90
CA GLN A 161 -6.27 8.11 5.50
C GLN A 161 -6.77 9.47 6.00
N SER A 162 -8.07 9.76 5.85
CA SER A 162 -8.66 10.99 6.36
C SER A 162 -8.56 11.08 7.88
N VAL A 163 -8.81 9.99 8.60
CA VAL A 163 -8.64 9.95 10.07
C VAL A 163 -7.18 10.18 10.45
N GLY A 164 -6.22 9.55 9.76
CA GLY A 164 -4.79 9.72 10.01
C GLY A 164 -4.31 11.15 9.83
N LEU A 165 -4.79 11.84 8.80
CA LEU A 165 -4.54 13.26 8.57
C LEU A 165 -5.08 14.13 9.72
N ASN A 166 -6.27 13.84 10.23
CA ASN A 166 -6.82 14.57 11.38
C ASN A 166 -6.03 14.28 12.67
N VAL A 167 -5.67 13.02 12.92
CA VAL A 167 -4.85 12.62 14.07
C VAL A 167 -3.49 13.32 14.03
N PHE A 168 -2.89 13.44 12.84
CA PHE A 168 -1.66 14.19 12.66
C PHE A 168 -1.79 15.63 13.16
N TYR A 169 -2.82 16.37 12.76
CA TYR A 169 -2.99 17.76 13.22
C TYR A 169 -3.22 17.87 14.73
N VAL A 170 -3.93 16.91 15.33
CA VAL A 170 -4.11 16.88 16.79
C VAL A 170 -2.77 16.66 17.50
N VAL A 171 -1.95 15.73 16.99
CA VAL A 171 -0.60 15.47 17.51
C VAL A 171 0.32 16.67 17.31
N ASP A 172 0.25 17.30 16.14
CA ASP A 172 1.04 18.49 15.81
C ASP A 172 0.71 19.68 16.71
N PHE A 173 -0.59 19.86 17.02
CA PHE A 173 -1.06 20.87 17.96
C PHE A 173 -0.62 20.59 19.41
N ALA A 174 -0.55 19.32 19.81
CA ALA A 174 -0.12 18.92 21.15
C ALA A 174 1.42 18.98 21.34
N LEU A 175 2.19 19.00 20.25
CA LEU A 175 3.64 19.10 20.30
C LEU A 175 4.09 20.51 20.75
N PRO A 176 5.29 20.62 21.36
CA PRO A 176 5.83 21.91 21.74
C PRO A 176 5.91 22.90 20.56
N PRO A 177 5.89 24.22 20.85
CA PRO A 177 6.00 25.26 19.84
C PRO A 177 7.22 25.07 18.94
N ALA A 178 7.16 25.65 17.75
CA ALA A 178 8.20 25.48 16.74
C ALA A 178 9.60 25.99 17.13
N THR A 179 9.70 26.75 18.23
CA THR A 179 10.96 27.22 18.81
C THR A 179 11.80 26.10 19.43
N VAL A 180 11.20 24.93 19.68
CA VAL A 180 11.92 23.77 20.24
C VAL A 180 12.54 22.95 19.11
N GLU A 181 13.87 22.98 19.03
CA GLU A 181 14.64 22.37 17.93
C GLU A 181 14.41 20.85 17.79
N TRP A 182 14.20 20.10 18.88
CA TRP A 182 14.00 18.65 18.80
C TRP A 182 12.56 18.25 18.43
N ALA A 183 11.60 19.16 18.45
CA ALA A 183 10.18 18.84 18.29
C ALA A 183 9.85 18.24 16.92
N TRP A 184 10.52 18.68 15.85
CA TRP A 184 10.33 18.11 14.51
C TRP A 184 10.89 16.68 14.39
N ARG A 185 11.95 16.36 15.12
CA ARG A 185 12.50 14.99 15.16
C ARG A 185 11.52 14.04 15.83
N VAL A 186 10.87 14.48 16.90
CA VAL A 186 9.81 13.72 17.57
C VAL A 186 8.59 13.58 16.67
N LEU A 187 8.19 14.62 15.93
CA LEU A 187 7.12 14.52 14.95
C LEU A 187 7.43 13.45 13.87
N VAL A 188 8.66 13.44 13.35
CA VAL A 188 9.11 12.43 12.37
C VAL A 188 9.14 11.02 12.99
N ALA A 189 9.64 10.88 14.22
CA ALA A 189 9.68 9.61 14.94
C ALA A 189 8.26 9.08 15.24
N LEU A 190 7.33 9.96 15.59
CA LEU A 190 5.92 9.62 15.76
C LEU A 190 5.29 9.15 14.45
N GLY A 191 5.70 9.69 13.30
CA GLY A 191 5.27 9.19 11.98
C GLY A 191 5.84 7.83 11.58
N ALA A 192 6.99 7.44 12.13
CA ALA A 192 7.52 6.09 11.95
C ALA A 192 6.77 5.03 12.80
N SER A 193 6.06 5.45 13.85
CA SER A 193 5.37 4.52 14.76
C SER A 193 4.19 3.75 14.12
N PRO A 194 3.31 4.35 13.28
CA PRO A 194 2.25 3.61 12.59
C PRO A 194 2.80 2.67 11.51
N ALA A 195 3.95 2.99 10.92
CA ALA A 195 4.62 2.12 9.93
C ALA A 195 5.00 0.77 10.55
N LEU A 196 5.56 0.78 11.78
CA LEU A 196 5.87 -0.44 12.53
C LEU A 196 4.63 -1.28 12.80
N VAL A 197 3.53 -0.64 13.20
CA VAL A 197 2.24 -1.34 13.43
C VAL A 197 1.76 -2.01 12.15
N VAL A 198 1.85 -1.33 11.00
CA VAL A 198 1.44 -1.91 9.71
C VAL A 198 2.34 -3.06 9.29
N VAL A 199 3.66 -2.99 9.53
CA VAL A 199 4.56 -4.12 9.28
C VAL A 199 4.12 -5.34 10.09
N LEU A 200 3.85 -5.17 11.39
CA LEU A 200 3.36 -6.26 12.24
C LEU A 200 2.02 -6.83 11.74
N LEU A 201 1.08 -5.97 11.34
CA LEU A 201 -0.21 -6.39 10.79
C LEU A 201 -0.04 -7.13 9.45
N ALA A 202 0.85 -6.66 8.58
CA ALA A 202 1.18 -7.34 7.33
C ALA A 202 1.80 -8.72 7.61
N LEU A 203 2.57 -8.86 8.68
CA LEU A 203 3.13 -10.15 9.08
C LEU A 203 2.10 -11.15 9.63
N LEU A 204 1.03 -10.65 10.24
CA LEU A 204 -0.08 -11.46 10.76
C LEU A 204 -1.14 -11.77 9.70
N THR A 205 -1.14 -11.03 8.59
CA THR A 205 -2.09 -11.24 7.49
C THR A 205 -1.70 -12.52 6.72
N PRO A 206 -2.64 -13.48 6.53
CA PRO A 206 -2.37 -14.68 5.75
C PRO A 206 -1.96 -14.31 4.32
N ALA A 207 -1.03 -15.07 3.75
CA ALA A 207 -0.62 -14.89 2.36
C ALA A 207 -1.86 -14.96 1.45
N SER A 208 -1.97 -14.02 0.50
CA SER A 208 -3.07 -14.08 -0.45
C SER A 208 -2.80 -15.26 -1.41
N ALA A 209 -3.77 -16.18 -1.46
CA ALA A 209 -3.69 -17.43 -2.19
C ALA A 209 -3.47 -17.27 -3.71
N TYR A 210 -3.62 -16.06 -4.25
CA TYR A 210 -3.57 -15.78 -5.69
C TYR A 210 -2.16 -15.60 -6.26
N TRP A 211 -1.12 -15.40 -5.45
CA TRP A 211 0.24 -15.14 -5.94
C TRP A 211 1.33 -16.09 -5.40
N ASP A 212 0.99 -17.03 -4.51
CA ASP A 212 1.86 -18.18 -4.18
C ASP A 212 1.85 -19.28 -5.26
N VAL A 213 1.09 -19.09 -6.35
CA VAL A 213 1.23 -19.90 -7.56
C VAL A 213 2.50 -19.48 -8.28
N ALA A 214 3.46 -20.42 -8.36
CA ALA A 214 4.67 -20.31 -9.15
C ALA A 214 4.37 -19.67 -10.52
N PRO A 215 5.28 -18.83 -11.08
CA PRO A 215 5.08 -18.24 -12.39
C PRO A 215 4.71 -19.38 -13.33
N VAL A 216 3.53 -19.28 -13.96
CA VAL A 216 3.08 -20.26 -14.95
C VAL A 216 4.25 -20.46 -15.88
N SER A 217 4.89 -21.62 -15.76
CA SER A 217 5.94 -22.01 -16.67
C SER A 217 5.25 -22.06 -18.02
N LEU A 218 5.52 -21.06 -18.86
CA LEU A 218 5.17 -21.06 -20.27
C LEU A 218 5.99 -22.12 -21.01
N THR A 219 6.22 -23.29 -20.40
CA THR A 219 6.66 -24.50 -21.05
C THR A 219 5.50 -25.03 -21.87
N ARG A 220 5.28 -24.34 -23.00
CA ARG A 220 5.31 -24.95 -24.32
C ARG A 220 4.50 -26.25 -24.41
N SER A 221 3.18 -26.12 -24.63
CA SER A 221 2.44 -27.15 -25.36
C SER A 221 2.83 -27.10 -26.83
N ALA A 222 4.06 -27.51 -27.15
CA ALA A 222 4.46 -27.93 -28.48
C ALA A 222 4.65 -29.46 -28.42
N GLY A 223 3.63 -30.23 -28.80
CA GLY A 223 3.75 -31.69 -28.86
C GLY A 223 2.48 -32.53 -28.95
N GLY A 224 1.65 -32.33 -29.99
CA GLY A 224 0.84 -33.35 -30.71
C GLY A 224 -0.20 -34.24 -29.97
N PRO A 225 -0.99 -35.08 -30.70
CA PRO A 225 -0.96 -35.33 -32.14
C PRO A 225 -2.28 -35.03 -32.88
N HIS A 226 -2.14 -34.59 -34.14
CA HIS A 226 -3.14 -34.85 -35.17
C HIS A 226 -3.23 -36.37 -35.39
N THR A 227 -4.30 -37.01 -34.89
CA THR A 227 -4.78 -38.29 -35.43
C THR A 227 -5.95 -37.98 -36.35
N ALA A 228 -5.65 -38.06 -37.65
CA ALA A 228 -6.59 -37.94 -38.74
C ALA A 228 -7.67 -39.02 -38.68
N GLU A 229 -8.90 -38.61 -38.92
CA GLU A 229 -10.01 -39.48 -39.29
C GLU A 229 -9.64 -40.29 -40.55
N ARG A 230 -9.77 -41.61 -40.48
CA ARG A 230 -10.00 -42.46 -41.66
C ARG A 230 -11.26 -43.27 -41.40
N GLY A 231 -12.31 -42.97 -42.15
CA GLY A 231 -13.53 -43.77 -42.21
C GLY A 231 -13.27 -45.16 -42.82
N PRO A 232 -14.11 -46.16 -42.49
CA PRO A 232 -13.98 -47.49 -43.07
C PRO A 232 -14.50 -47.51 -44.51
N ALA A 233 -13.66 -47.99 -45.43
CA ALA A 233 -14.04 -48.29 -46.80
C ALA A 233 -14.84 -49.61 -46.87
N GLU A 234 -15.82 -49.59 -47.76
CA GLU A 234 -16.67 -50.71 -48.20
C GLU A 234 -15.89 -51.99 -48.51
N GLN A 235 -16.42 -53.14 -48.05
CA GLN A 235 -16.46 -54.42 -48.76
C GLN A 235 -17.70 -55.21 -48.31
#